data_AF-A0A2E7Z7Z2-F1
#
_entry.id   AF-A0A2E7Z7Z2-F1
#
_cell.length_a   1.000
_cell.length_b   1.000
_cell.length_c   1.000
_cell.angle_alpha   90.00
_cell.angle_beta   90.00
_cell.angle_gamma   90.00
#
_symmetry.space_group_name_H-M   'P 1'
#
loop_
_entity.id
_entity.type
_entity.pdbx_description
1 polymer ?
#
loop_
_entity_poly.entity_id
_entity_poly.type
_entity_poly.pdbx_seq_one_letter_code
_entity_poly.pdbx_strand_id
1 'polypeptide(L)'
;MSRKVNSSRRKFLQQAGATSVALSASSYGMFARAAGKPVESMALLTANASFDPVRPEMGRLITQACKGIGWDVELAAEDYNLGITKVFKEKDFDMFIVRWTGRANRVDPETFISMMHHRDGAYNKWGYDNAKVNELADAQQVEMDPGKRQAIIHEAQKVIFDDAATSPIVYPSMTNAYREDRLDGIVPQLGEGIGSLWTDLNVSTKSGDGYVRTGMTSPLKNLNPVGVHDSNEFKELRMIYDRLIQVGPDGGIVPWAATSIKAVDETTIDITLREGMTFHDGKPVTVEDVKFTFDYCLKWKAPFFLSSLEKFASVEITGANTLRIKLTAPHAPLMINFFAQIFILPKHIWQDIPEKVAVDDVLNFANENPVGSGPFRFDYWDRGKELKVSANQSHFHAPKCAGIIRVTYGSHDAMAAAIEAGECDRTRYILKPSLVQDLNKIDGIVGKGYASHGMYGFMFNHLRGPLQDRAFREALDLVIPRDVIRDVVMTGFAENGGSVIAPANEFWHNSAVVSRKHSVKQARAVLEQAGYSWDSAGTLLYPA
;
A
#
# COMPACT_ATOMS: atom_id res chain seq x y z
N MET A 1 28.41 24.61 -8.67
CA MET A 1 27.37 25.35 -9.42
C MET A 1 25.99 25.41 -8.74
N SER A 2 25.82 24.89 -7.52
CA SER A 2 24.53 24.73 -6.82
C SER A 2 23.87 25.98 -6.18
N ARG A 3 24.46 27.19 -6.32
CA ARG A 3 23.96 28.40 -5.62
C ARG A 3 23.03 29.31 -6.44
N LYS A 4 22.99 29.18 -7.77
CA LYS A 4 22.17 30.06 -8.63
C LYS A 4 20.70 29.62 -8.77
N VAL A 5 20.40 28.34 -8.53
CA VAL A 5 19.02 27.80 -8.63
C VAL A 5 18.13 28.32 -7.47
N ASN A 6 18.68 28.43 -6.26
CA ASN A 6 17.92 28.87 -5.07
C ASN A 6 17.50 30.35 -5.10
N SER A 7 18.23 31.23 -5.81
CA SER A 7 17.88 32.67 -5.85
C SER A 7 16.73 32.97 -6.80
N SER A 8 16.56 32.17 -7.85
CA SER A 8 15.44 32.27 -8.80
C SER A 8 14.12 31.86 -8.13
N ARG A 9 14.13 30.73 -7.41
CA ARG A 9 12.95 30.18 -6.70
C ARG A 9 12.42 31.10 -5.59
N ARG A 10 13.30 31.77 -4.84
CA ARG A 10 12.89 32.78 -3.82
C ARG A 10 12.26 34.04 -4.43
N LYS A 11 12.73 34.49 -5.59
CA LYS A 11 12.17 35.69 -6.25
C LYS A 11 10.77 35.41 -6.82
N PHE A 12 10.53 34.21 -7.34
CA PHE A 12 9.21 33.80 -7.80
C PHE A 12 8.18 33.73 -6.65
N LEU A 13 8.57 33.17 -5.50
CA LEU A 13 7.72 33.07 -4.32
C LEU A 13 7.42 34.44 -3.66
N GLN A 14 8.37 35.39 -3.69
CA GLN A 14 8.15 36.73 -3.14
C GLN A 14 7.19 37.60 -3.97
N GLN A 15 7.01 37.33 -5.27
CA GLN A 15 6.01 38.05 -6.07
C GLN A 15 4.60 37.45 -5.99
N ALA A 16 4.45 36.22 -5.48
CA ALA A 16 3.14 35.56 -5.32
C ALA A 16 2.54 35.74 -3.91
N GLY A 17 3.33 36.19 -2.93
CA GLY A 17 2.93 36.28 -1.54
C GLY A 17 2.32 37.62 -1.12
N ALA A 18 1.13 37.96 -1.63
CA ALA A 18 0.22 38.92 -0.99
C ALA A 18 -1.15 38.96 -1.69
N THR A 19 -2.00 37.94 -1.49
CA THR A 19 -3.47 38.09 -1.35
C THR A 19 -4.12 36.73 -1.10
N SER A 20 -4.57 36.53 0.13
CA SER A 20 -5.60 35.57 0.49
C SER A 20 -6.95 36.05 -0.05
N VAL A 21 -7.29 35.69 -1.29
CA VAL A 21 -8.62 35.82 -1.89
C VAL A 21 -8.81 34.63 -2.81
N ALA A 22 -10.02 34.04 -2.79
CA ALA A 22 -10.43 32.88 -3.57
C ALA A 22 -9.82 32.84 -4.98
N LEU A 23 -8.98 31.83 -5.26
CA LEU A 23 -8.44 31.55 -6.58
C LEU A 23 -9.23 30.41 -7.21
N SER A 24 -10.40 30.73 -7.74
CA SER A 24 -10.86 30.15 -9.00
C SER A 24 -10.18 30.90 -10.16
N ALA A 25 -8.85 30.95 -10.17
CA ALA A 25 -8.14 31.24 -11.40
C ALA A 25 -8.21 29.96 -12.22
N SER A 26 -9.06 29.94 -13.25
CA SER A 26 -9.01 28.88 -14.24
C SER A 26 -7.56 28.73 -14.73
N SER A 27 -7.12 27.50 -14.98
CA SER A 27 -5.80 27.17 -15.54
C SER A 27 -5.40 28.12 -16.69
N TYR A 28 -6.39 28.55 -17.48
CA TYR A 28 -6.32 29.61 -18.49
C TYR A 28 -5.56 30.89 -18.06
N GLY A 29 -5.75 31.39 -16.84
CA GLY A 29 -5.11 32.62 -16.35
C GLY A 29 -3.61 32.47 -16.05
N MET A 30 -3.15 31.25 -15.72
CA MET A 30 -1.74 30.94 -15.53
C MET A 30 -1.02 30.77 -16.88
N PHE A 31 -1.63 30.04 -17.82
CA PHE A 31 -1.10 29.88 -19.18
C PHE A 31 -0.99 31.22 -19.94
N ALA A 32 -1.95 32.13 -19.77
CA ALA A 32 -1.92 33.44 -20.43
C ALA A 32 -0.68 34.30 -20.11
N ARG A 33 -0.03 34.11 -18.94
CA ARG A 33 1.22 34.81 -18.58
C ARG A 33 2.48 34.09 -19.04
N ALA A 34 2.36 32.82 -19.41
CA ALA A 34 3.45 31.94 -19.83
C ALA A 34 3.46 31.66 -21.34
N ALA A 35 2.48 32.18 -22.08
CA ALA A 35 2.31 31.97 -23.52
C ALA A 35 3.60 32.11 -24.33
N GLY A 36 3.91 31.08 -25.12
CA GLY A 36 5.10 31.01 -25.97
C GLY A 36 6.44 30.93 -25.24
N LYS A 37 6.47 30.91 -23.90
CA LYS A 37 7.70 30.71 -23.13
C LYS A 37 8.03 29.22 -23.02
N PRO A 38 9.32 28.86 -22.84
CA PRO A 38 9.70 27.49 -22.53
C PRO A 38 8.96 26.98 -21.29
N VAL A 39 8.45 25.75 -21.38
CA VAL A 39 7.90 25.04 -20.23
C VAL A 39 9.02 24.84 -19.21
N GLU A 40 8.78 25.20 -17.95
CA GLU A 40 9.80 25.13 -16.91
C GLU A 40 10.28 23.70 -16.65
N SER A 41 11.56 23.57 -16.28
CA SER A 41 12.10 22.30 -15.78
C SER A 41 11.49 21.97 -14.42
N MET A 42 11.15 20.70 -14.21
CA MET A 42 10.51 20.19 -13.01
C MET A 42 11.25 18.99 -12.43
N ALA A 43 11.08 18.76 -11.12
CA ALA A 43 11.73 17.65 -10.43
C ALA A 43 10.88 16.36 -10.43
N LEU A 44 11.50 15.23 -10.76
CA LEU A 44 10.97 13.89 -10.54
C LEU A 44 11.58 13.28 -9.28
N LEU A 45 10.80 13.23 -8.20
CA LEU A 45 11.23 12.62 -6.94
C LEU A 45 11.17 11.09 -6.99
N THR A 46 12.22 10.43 -6.51
CA THR A 46 12.24 8.98 -6.30
C THR A 46 12.92 8.64 -4.98
N ALA A 47 12.59 7.49 -4.37
CA ALA A 47 13.43 6.97 -3.29
C ALA A 47 14.77 6.48 -3.85
N ASN A 48 15.83 6.62 -3.07
CA ASN A 48 17.16 6.16 -3.43
C ASN A 48 17.25 4.63 -3.64
N ALA A 49 18.34 4.20 -4.30
CA ALA A 49 18.52 2.81 -4.68
C ALA A 49 18.77 1.86 -3.50
N SER A 50 19.20 2.38 -2.34
CA SER A 50 19.34 1.58 -1.13
C SER A 50 17.99 1.22 -0.52
N PHE A 51 16.97 2.06 -0.68
CA PHE A 51 15.60 1.74 -0.27
C PHE A 51 14.86 0.91 -1.32
N ASP A 52 14.92 1.31 -2.59
CA ASP A 52 14.26 0.61 -3.69
C ASP A 52 15.03 0.80 -5.00
N PRO A 53 15.88 -0.18 -5.41
CA PRO A 53 16.83 -0.01 -6.51
C PRO A 53 16.17 0.22 -7.87
N VAL A 54 14.91 -0.18 -8.05
CA VAL A 54 14.22 -0.01 -9.34
C VAL A 54 13.65 1.39 -9.55
N ARG A 55 13.39 2.18 -8.49
CA ARG A 55 12.75 3.51 -8.64
C ARG A 55 13.64 4.54 -9.34
N PRO A 56 14.93 4.71 -8.99
CA PRO A 56 15.79 5.64 -9.71
C PRO A 56 15.98 5.26 -11.18
N GLU A 57 16.03 3.96 -11.48
CA GLU A 57 16.18 3.48 -12.86
C GLU A 57 14.91 3.73 -13.70
N MET A 58 13.71 3.49 -13.14
CA MET A 58 12.45 3.94 -13.75
C MET A 58 12.44 5.45 -13.98
N GLY A 59 12.86 6.22 -12.98
CA GLY A 59 12.96 7.68 -13.07
C GLY A 59 13.89 8.12 -14.20
N ARG A 60 15.06 7.50 -14.34
CA ARG A 60 16.02 7.78 -15.41
C ARG A 60 15.44 7.52 -16.81
N LEU A 61 14.72 6.42 -16.98
CA LEU A 61 14.06 6.09 -18.25
C LEU A 61 12.95 7.09 -18.59
N ILE A 62 12.14 7.49 -17.60
CA ILE A 62 11.07 8.47 -17.78
C ILE A 62 11.64 9.87 -18.10
N THR A 63 12.65 10.35 -17.36
CA THR A 63 13.26 11.66 -17.65
C THR A 63 13.95 11.68 -19.00
N GLN A 64 14.58 10.57 -19.41
CA GLN A 64 15.14 10.42 -20.76
C GLN A 64 14.04 10.49 -21.84
N ALA A 65 12.87 9.88 -21.59
CA ALA A 65 11.74 9.93 -22.52
C ALA A 65 11.11 11.33 -22.62
N CYS A 66 11.04 12.09 -21.53
CA CYS A 66 10.57 13.49 -21.53
C CYS A 66 11.41 14.39 -22.45
N LYS A 67 12.72 14.13 -22.60
CA LYS A 67 13.55 14.85 -23.58
C LYS A 67 13.06 14.68 -25.02
N GLY A 68 12.43 13.56 -25.35
CA GLY A 68 11.85 13.32 -26.68
C GLY A 68 10.69 14.25 -27.03
N ILE A 69 9.97 14.76 -26.03
CA ILE A 69 8.94 15.80 -26.20
C ILE A 69 9.50 17.21 -26.02
N GLY A 70 10.81 17.38 -25.89
CA GLY A 70 11.46 18.69 -25.71
C GLY A 70 11.32 19.27 -24.30
N TRP A 71 10.97 18.45 -23.31
CA TRP A 71 10.80 18.90 -21.92
C TRP A 71 11.94 18.40 -21.03
N ASP A 72 12.50 19.30 -20.23
CA ASP A 72 13.57 18.99 -19.28
C ASP A 72 12.99 18.59 -17.93
N VAL A 73 13.46 17.46 -17.39
CA VAL A 73 13.03 16.93 -16.08
C VAL A 73 14.26 16.50 -15.30
N GLU A 74 14.41 17.07 -14.10
CA GLU A 74 15.51 16.74 -13.20
C GLU A 74 15.14 15.56 -12.30
N LEU A 75 15.88 14.45 -12.41
CA LEU A 75 15.70 13.31 -11.50
C LEU A 75 16.33 13.63 -10.14
N ALA A 76 15.52 13.55 -9.08
CA ALA A 76 15.94 13.74 -7.70
C ALA A 76 15.68 12.47 -6.88
N ALA A 77 16.73 11.65 -6.72
CA ALA A 77 16.70 10.49 -5.84
C ALA A 77 17.12 10.89 -4.42
N GLU A 78 16.26 10.64 -3.44
CA GLU A 78 16.48 11.06 -2.04
C GLU A 78 16.10 10.00 -1.02
N ASP A 79 16.35 10.29 0.26
CA ASP A 79 15.90 9.44 1.36
C ASP A 79 14.37 9.28 1.36
N TYR A 80 13.90 8.05 1.60
CA TYR A 80 12.47 7.73 1.51
C TYR A 80 11.62 8.56 2.47
N ASN A 81 12.03 8.73 3.73
CA ASN A 81 11.24 9.45 4.72
C ASN A 81 11.20 10.96 4.45
N LEU A 82 12.30 11.50 3.90
CA LEU A 82 12.33 12.87 3.42
C LEU A 82 11.36 13.07 2.26
N GLY A 83 11.37 12.19 1.26
CA GLY A 83 10.45 12.25 0.13
C GLY A 83 8.98 12.13 0.55
N ILE A 84 8.66 11.22 1.49
CA ILE A 84 7.31 11.12 2.07
C ILE A 84 6.91 12.42 2.78
N THR A 85 7.83 13.07 3.50
CA THR A 85 7.55 14.35 4.17
C THR A 85 7.24 15.44 3.15
N LYS A 86 8.05 15.59 2.11
CA LYS A 86 7.82 16.57 1.04
C LYS A 86 6.48 16.39 0.35
N VAL A 87 6.13 15.14 0.01
CA VAL A 87 4.88 14.83 -0.69
C VAL A 87 3.67 14.95 0.23
N PHE A 88 3.68 14.23 1.36
CA PHE A 88 2.47 14.04 2.16
C PHE A 88 2.23 15.10 3.23
N LYS A 89 3.30 15.77 3.72
CA LYS A 89 3.19 16.80 4.76
C LYS A 89 3.31 18.21 4.17
N GLU A 90 4.38 18.45 3.41
CA GLU A 90 4.70 19.80 2.90
C GLU A 90 3.98 20.13 1.59
N LYS A 91 3.59 19.10 0.82
CA LYS A 91 3.06 19.22 -0.54
C LYS A 91 4.01 19.98 -1.48
N ASP A 92 5.32 19.93 -1.20
CA ASP A 92 6.37 20.55 -2.02
C ASP A 92 7.02 19.54 -2.98
N PHE A 93 6.33 19.25 -4.09
CA PHE A 93 6.82 18.36 -5.14
C PHE A 93 6.15 18.69 -6.47
N ASP A 94 6.84 18.39 -7.59
CA ASP A 94 6.25 18.49 -8.93
C ASP A 94 5.73 17.12 -9.34
N MET A 95 6.59 16.10 -9.33
CA MET A 95 6.23 14.72 -9.67
C MET A 95 6.97 13.73 -8.79
N PHE A 96 6.43 12.53 -8.62
CA PHE A 96 7.10 11.47 -7.86
C PHE A 96 6.75 10.06 -8.35
N ILE A 97 7.70 9.14 -8.20
CA ILE A 97 7.45 7.69 -8.36
C ILE A 97 7.26 7.06 -6.98
N VAL A 98 6.13 6.38 -6.80
CA VAL A 98 5.81 5.68 -5.57
C VAL A 98 5.40 4.24 -5.86
N ARG A 99 5.81 3.33 -4.96
CA ARG A 99 5.30 1.97 -4.94
C ARG A 99 4.13 1.85 -3.97
N TRP A 100 2.95 1.58 -4.49
CA TRP A 100 1.82 1.11 -3.70
C TRP A 100 1.87 -0.39 -3.63
N THR A 101 2.27 -0.93 -2.48
CA THR A 101 2.42 -2.36 -2.28
C THR A 101 1.06 -3.07 -2.29
N GLY A 102 1.02 -4.25 -2.91
CA GLY A 102 -0.07 -5.21 -2.72
C GLY A 102 -0.12 -5.61 -1.24
N ARG A 103 -1.32 -5.70 -0.67
CA ARG A 103 -1.60 -5.99 0.74
C ARG A 103 -3.01 -6.53 0.84
N ALA A 104 -3.24 -7.44 1.78
CA ALA A 104 -4.58 -7.97 2.06
C ALA A 104 -5.65 -6.86 2.17
N ASN A 105 -5.33 -5.75 2.84
CA ASN A 105 -6.26 -4.62 3.07
C ASN A 105 -6.45 -3.68 1.88
N ARG A 106 -5.73 -3.89 0.77
CA ARG A 106 -5.80 -3.09 -0.46
C ARG A 106 -6.41 -3.87 -1.63
N VAL A 107 -6.98 -5.04 -1.33
CA VAL A 107 -7.88 -5.75 -2.26
C VAL A 107 -9.17 -4.95 -2.42
N ASP A 108 -9.64 -4.27 -1.38
CA ASP A 108 -10.74 -3.31 -1.50
C ASP A 108 -10.29 -2.04 -2.28
N PRO A 109 -11.09 -1.56 -3.22
CA PRO A 109 -10.73 -0.46 -4.12
C PRO A 109 -10.76 0.93 -3.48
N GLU A 110 -11.22 1.09 -2.23
CA GLU A 110 -11.26 2.38 -1.52
C GLU A 110 -9.91 3.12 -1.60
N THR A 111 -8.79 2.41 -1.44
CA THR A 111 -7.46 3.04 -1.49
C THR A 111 -7.21 3.73 -2.82
N PHE A 112 -7.56 3.08 -3.94
CA PHE A 112 -7.22 3.55 -5.27
C PHE A 112 -8.27 4.48 -5.86
N ILE A 113 -9.51 4.43 -5.40
CA ILE A 113 -10.58 5.29 -5.92
C ILE A 113 -10.84 6.47 -4.96
N SER A 114 -11.18 6.22 -3.69
CA SER A 114 -11.50 7.31 -2.73
C SER A 114 -10.25 7.94 -2.14
N MET A 115 -9.37 7.18 -1.48
CA MET A 115 -8.26 7.78 -0.72
C MET A 115 -7.27 8.54 -1.63
N MET A 116 -7.07 8.03 -2.84
CA MET A 116 -6.11 8.54 -3.81
C MET A 116 -6.68 9.62 -4.74
N HIS A 117 -7.95 9.52 -5.14
CA HIS A 117 -8.52 10.40 -6.19
C HIS A 117 -9.76 11.20 -5.79
N HIS A 118 -10.32 11.00 -4.59
CA HIS A 118 -11.29 11.95 -4.05
C HIS A 118 -10.55 13.22 -3.58
N ARG A 119 -11.13 14.42 -3.77
CA ARG A 119 -10.53 15.70 -3.33
C ARG A 119 -10.19 15.74 -1.84
N ASP A 120 -11.04 15.14 -1.01
CA ASP A 120 -10.86 15.01 0.45
C ASP A 120 -10.19 13.68 0.84
N GLY A 121 -9.67 12.94 -0.14
CA GLY A 121 -9.01 11.65 0.06
C GLY A 121 -7.76 11.76 0.92
N ALA A 122 -7.57 10.81 1.84
CA ALA A 122 -6.46 10.82 2.78
C ALA A 122 -5.07 10.81 2.10
N TYR A 123 -4.95 10.25 0.90
CA TYR A 123 -3.72 10.17 0.12
C TYR A 123 -3.63 11.17 -1.03
N ASN A 124 -4.71 11.85 -1.40
CA ASN A 124 -4.69 12.87 -2.43
C ASN A 124 -3.95 14.15 -1.96
N LYS A 125 -2.61 14.10 -1.99
CA LYS A 125 -1.74 15.22 -1.61
C LYS A 125 -1.24 16.02 -2.80
N TRP A 126 -1.58 15.57 -4.01
CA TRP A 126 -1.26 16.21 -5.27
C TRP A 126 -2.40 17.09 -5.83
N GLY A 127 -3.53 17.18 -5.14
CA GLY A 127 -4.58 18.15 -5.48
C GLY A 127 -5.40 17.78 -6.71
N TYR A 128 -5.55 16.49 -7.01
CA TYR A 128 -6.49 16.06 -8.06
C TYR A 128 -7.92 16.38 -7.62
N ASP A 129 -8.71 16.98 -8.51
CA ASP A 129 -10.12 17.25 -8.23
C ASP A 129 -10.93 17.11 -9.53
N ASN A 130 -11.72 16.04 -9.60
CA ASN A 130 -12.62 15.78 -10.72
C ASN A 130 -14.01 15.45 -10.16
N ALA A 131 -15.01 16.25 -10.54
CA ALA A 131 -16.36 16.15 -9.99
C ALA A 131 -16.97 14.75 -10.14
N LYS A 132 -16.76 14.09 -11.29
CA LYS A 132 -17.32 12.75 -11.53
C LYS A 132 -16.57 11.69 -10.73
N VAL A 133 -15.25 11.81 -10.60
CA VAL A 133 -14.49 10.89 -9.73
C VAL A 133 -14.89 11.05 -8.27
N ASN A 134 -15.13 12.28 -7.80
CA ASN A 134 -15.61 12.51 -6.44
C ASN A 134 -16.98 11.84 -6.20
N GLU A 135 -17.94 12.04 -7.11
CA GLU A 135 -19.26 11.41 -7.05
C GLU A 135 -19.17 9.88 -7.00
N LEU A 136 -18.36 9.27 -7.87
CA LEU A 136 -18.18 7.82 -7.91
C LEU A 136 -17.44 7.31 -6.66
N ALA A 137 -16.47 8.07 -6.17
CA ALA A 137 -15.74 7.76 -4.95
C ALA A 137 -16.61 7.81 -3.70
N ASP A 138 -17.60 8.70 -3.64
CA ASP A 138 -18.61 8.74 -2.57
C ASP A 138 -19.62 7.61 -2.73
N ALA A 139 -20.11 7.37 -3.94
CA ALA A 139 -21.09 6.31 -4.22
C ALA A 139 -20.57 4.92 -3.84
N GLN A 140 -19.30 4.60 -4.16
CA GLN A 140 -18.74 3.29 -3.78
C GLN A 140 -18.60 3.08 -2.27
N GLN A 141 -18.64 4.15 -1.45
CA GLN A 141 -18.48 4.04 -0.01
C GLN A 141 -19.76 3.53 0.65
N VAL A 142 -20.91 3.80 0.04
CA VAL A 142 -22.24 3.49 0.60
C VAL A 142 -22.96 2.36 -0.15
N GLU A 143 -22.53 1.99 -1.36
CA GLU A 143 -23.13 0.89 -2.12
C GLU A 143 -22.73 -0.47 -1.56
N MET A 144 -23.69 -1.14 -0.91
CA MET A 144 -23.49 -2.42 -0.23
C MET A 144 -23.64 -3.63 -1.16
N ASP A 145 -24.27 -3.47 -2.34
CA ASP A 145 -24.34 -4.54 -3.35
C ASP A 145 -22.99 -4.63 -4.11
N PRO A 146 -22.27 -5.76 -4.03
CA PRO A 146 -20.94 -5.87 -4.65
C PRO A 146 -20.95 -5.67 -6.18
N GLY A 147 -22.02 -6.08 -6.88
CA GLY A 147 -22.13 -5.97 -8.33
C GLY A 147 -22.38 -4.52 -8.78
N LYS A 148 -23.26 -3.80 -8.08
CA LYS A 148 -23.46 -2.36 -8.33
C LYS A 148 -22.22 -1.56 -7.97
N ARG A 149 -21.59 -1.86 -6.83
CA ARG A 149 -20.33 -1.23 -6.42
C ARG A 149 -19.23 -1.43 -7.46
N GLN A 150 -19.10 -2.64 -8.01
CA GLN A 150 -18.16 -2.97 -9.07
C GLN A 150 -18.36 -2.08 -10.31
N ALA A 151 -19.61 -1.88 -10.75
CA ALA A 151 -19.90 -1.01 -11.89
C ALA A 151 -19.44 0.45 -11.64
N ILE A 152 -19.70 0.99 -10.45
CA ILE A 152 -19.23 2.32 -10.02
C ILE A 152 -17.69 2.40 -10.09
N ILE A 153 -17.00 1.38 -9.57
CA ILE A 153 -15.53 1.33 -9.54
C ILE A 153 -14.94 1.16 -10.95
N HIS A 154 -15.60 0.43 -11.84
CA HIS A 154 -15.19 0.30 -13.23
C HIS A 154 -15.31 1.64 -13.96
N GLU A 155 -16.40 2.37 -13.75
CA GLU A 155 -16.56 3.73 -14.27
C GLU A 155 -15.49 4.67 -13.71
N ALA A 156 -15.21 4.60 -12.40
CA ALA A 156 -14.20 5.45 -11.77
C ALA A 156 -12.81 5.22 -12.37
N GLN A 157 -12.40 3.96 -12.58
CA GLN A 157 -11.14 3.63 -13.25
C GLN A 157 -11.06 4.23 -14.65
N LYS A 158 -12.17 4.19 -15.41
CA LYS A 158 -12.22 4.77 -16.75
C LYS A 158 -12.05 6.29 -16.72
N VAL A 159 -12.78 6.99 -15.85
CA VAL A 159 -12.68 8.46 -15.74
C VAL A 159 -11.28 8.88 -15.29
N ILE A 160 -10.72 8.19 -14.28
CA ILE A 160 -9.35 8.44 -13.78
C ILE A 160 -8.31 8.27 -14.91
N PHE A 161 -8.46 7.23 -15.74
CA PHE A 161 -7.57 6.97 -16.87
C PHE A 161 -7.73 7.99 -18.01
N ASP A 162 -8.98 8.31 -18.37
CA ASP A 162 -9.30 9.25 -19.45
C ASP A 162 -8.86 10.69 -19.07
N ASP A 163 -8.90 11.04 -17.79
CA ASP A 163 -8.47 12.34 -17.26
C ASP A 163 -6.96 12.42 -16.94
N ALA A 164 -6.23 11.33 -17.20
CA ALA A 164 -4.80 11.19 -16.93
C ALA A 164 -4.45 11.65 -15.50
N ALA A 165 -5.21 11.19 -14.51
CA ALA A 165 -5.06 11.63 -13.11
C ALA A 165 -3.73 11.16 -12.50
N THR A 166 -3.31 9.95 -12.86
CA THR A 166 -2.07 9.29 -12.48
C THR A 166 -1.68 8.29 -13.57
N SER A 167 -0.41 7.88 -13.60
CA SER A 167 0.11 6.94 -14.56
C SER A 167 0.72 5.71 -13.87
N PRO A 168 -0.03 4.61 -13.73
CA PRO A 168 0.54 3.32 -13.36
C PRO A 168 1.64 2.92 -14.35
N ILE A 169 2.86 2.72 -13.86
CA ILE A 169 4.03 2.35 -14.66
C ILE A 169 3.99 0.86 -14.93
N VAL A 170 3.98 0.05 -13.86
CA VAL A 170 3.96 -1.41 -13.90
C VAL A 170 3.25 -1.99 -12.66
N TYR A 171 2.68 -3.18 -12.80
CA TYR A 171 2.18 -4.02 -11.71
C TYR A 171 3.26 -5.06 -11.36
N PRO A 172 4.06 -4.87 -10.30
CA PRO A 172 5.15 -5.78 -9.98
C PRO A 172 4.64 -7.08 -9.36
N SER A 173 5.20 -8.23 -9.75
CA SER A 173 5.00 -9.48 -9.02
C SER A 173 5.62 -9.42 -7.61
N MET A 174 5.13 -10.26 -6.70
CA MET A 174 5.80 -10.53 -5.42
C MET A 174 6.96 -11.50 -5.68
N THR A 175 8.15 -10.97 -5.89
CA THR A 175 9.38 -11.74 -6.15
C THR A 175 9.88 -12.39 -4.86
N ASN A 176 9.69 -13.68 -4.69
CA ASN A 176 10.07 -14.42 -3.48
C ASN A 176 10.99 -15.59 -3.83
N ALA A 177 11.74 -16.04 -2.82
CA ALA A 177 12.51 -17.27 -2.90
C ALA A 177 12.30 -18.14 -1.65
N TYR A 178 12.37 -19.46 -1.82
CA TYR A 178 12.32 -20.42 -0.73
C TYR A 178 13.04 -21.72 -1.09
N ARG A 179 13.46 -22.44 -0.05
CA ARG A 179 14.08 -23.76 -0.13
C ARG A 179 13.01 -24.84 -0.21
N GLU A 180 12.73 -25.35 -1.41
CA GLU A 180 11.76 -26.44 -1.60
C GLU A 180 12.29 -27.78 -1.08
N ASP A 181 13.61 -27.96 -1.00
CA ASP A 181 14.23 -29.12 -0.36
C ASP A 181 13.99 -29.16 1.17
N ARG A 182 13.61 -28.01 1.75
CA ARG A 182 13.36 -27.82 3.18
C ARG A 182 11.88 -27.70 3.52
N LEU A 183 11.10 -27.01 2.69
CA LEU A 183 9.74 -26.59 3.00
C LEU A 183 8.69 -27.29 2.12
N ASP A 184 7.55 -27.60 2.73
CA ASP A 184 6.29 -27.94 2.05
C ASP A 184 5.18 -26.98 2.49
N GLY A 185 4.07 -26.95 1.74
CA GLY A 185 2.87 -26.21 2.15
C GLY A 185 2.94 -24.70 1.92
N ILE A 186 3.67 -24.25 0.89
CA ILE A 186 3.69 -22.84 0.48
C ILE A 186 2.33 -22.46 -0.11
N VAL A 187 1.59 -21.59 0.58
CA VAL A 187 0.32 -21.03 0.13
C VAL A 187 0.50 -19.53 -0.15
N PRO A 188 0.77 -19.12 -1.40
CA PRO A 188 0.93 -17.71 -1.73
C PRO A 188 -0.40 -16.97 -1.63
N GLN A 189 -0.36 -15.71 -1.23
CA GLN A 189 -1.51 -14.81 -1.18
C GLN A 189 -1.35 -13.67 -2.18
N LEU A 190 -2.43 -13.30 -2.84
CA LEU A 190 -2.52 -12.12 -3.69
C LEU A 190 -1.97 -10.88 -2.95
N GLY A 191 -0.97 -10.23 -3.54
CA GLY A 191 -0.36 -9.02 -2.98
C GLY A 191 0.72 -9.26 -1.91
N GLU A 192 0.78 -10.44 -1.29
CA GLU A 192 1.76 -10.74 -0.24
C GLU A 192 2.73 -11.88 -0.57
N GLY A 193 2.46 -12.63 -1.64
CA GLY A 193 3.26 -13.78 -2.04
C GLY A 193 3.34 -14.82 -0.93
N ILE A 194 4.54 -15.36 -0.70
CA ILE A 194 4.77 -16.40 0.33
C ILE A 194 5.04 -15.83 1.73
N GLY A 195 4.99 -14.50 1.87
CA GLY A 195 5.15 -13.80 3.15
C GLY A 195 3.84 -13.57 3.90
N SER A 196 2.83 -14.39 3.60
CA SER A 196 1.45 -14.25 4.08
C SER A 196 1.18 -15.11 5.32
N LEU A 197 0.11 -14.79 6.08
CA LEU A 197 -0.36 -15.64 7.17
C LEU A 197 -0.76 -17.03 6.67
N TRP A 198 -1.29 -17.15 5.45
CA TRP A 198 -1.66 -18.43 4.86
C TRP A 198 -0.46 -19.34 4.65
N THR A 199 0.67 -18.77 4.22
CA THR A 199 1.93 -19.50 4.16
C THR A 199 2.42 -19.84 5.57
N ASP A 200 2.30 -18.95 6.55
CA ASP A 200 2.71 -19.22 7.94
C ASP A 200 1.95 -20.41 8.55
N LEU A 201 0.63 -20.46 8.35
CA LEU A 201 -0.23 -21.53 8.87
C LEU A 201 0.05 -22.89 8.22
N ASN A 202 0.36 -22.90 6.92
CA ASN A 202 0.43 -24.13 6.13
C ASN A 202 1.84 -24.65 5.91
N VAL A 203 2.87 -23.84 6.10
CA VAL A 203 4.24 -24.27 5.89
C VAL A 203 4.61 -25.32 6.94
N SER A 204 5.32 -26.35 6.49
CA SER A 204 5.94 -27.36 7.35
C SER A 204 7.38 -27.61 6.91
N THR A 205 8.20 -28.11 7.83
CA THR A 205 9.61 -28.41 7.56
C THR A 205 9.78 -29.91 7.31
N LYS A 206 10.50 -30.30 6.25
CA LYS A 206 10.80 -31.70 5.91
C LYS A 206 11.80 -32.36 6.87
N SER A 207 12.59 -31.56 7.56
CA SER A 207 13.69 -31.97 8.47
C SER A 207 13.90 -30.97 9.63
N GLY A 208 14.98 -31.08 10.40
CA GLY A 208 15.39 -30.05 11.37
C GLY A 208 14.47 -29.86 12.59
N ASP A 209 14.49 -28.67 13.18
CA ASP A 209 13.86 -28.32 14.47
C ASP A 209 12.37 -27.97 14.39
N GLY A 210 11.73 -28.12 13.23
CA GLY A 210 10.34 -27.74 13.02
C GLY A 210 10.11 -26.24 12.76
N TYR A 211 11.11 -25.38 12.94
CA TYR A 211 10.98 -23.93 12.77
C TYR A 211 11.32 -23.50 11.34
N VAL A 212 10.55 -22.53 10.84
CA VAL A 212 10.80 -21.89 9.54
C VAL A 212 11.50 -20.56 9.73
N ARG A 213 12.71 -20.44 9.18
CA ARG A 213 13.53 -19.22 9.18
C ARG A 213 13.15 -18.36 7.98
N THR A 214 12.57 -17.20 8.23
CA THR A 214 12.08 -16.28 7.20
C THR A 214 12.87 -14.98 7.20
N GLY A 215 13.47 -14.63 6.06
CA GLY A 215 14.33 -13.46 5.93
C GLY A 215 13.57 -12.17 5.59
N MET A 216 13.99 -11.05 6.17
CA MET A 216 13.46 -9.71 5.91
C MET A 216 14.61 -8.68 5.90
N THR A 217 14.53 -7.65 5.06
CA THR A 217 15.60 -6.63 4.96
C THR A 217 15.33 -5.35 5.75
N SER A 218 14.13 -5.22 6.31
CA SER A 218 13.74 -4.10 7.18
C SER A 218 13.61 -4.56 8.63
N PRO A 219 14.05 -3.77 9.62
CA PRO A 219 13.81 -4.09 11.03
C PRO A 219 12.32 -3.97 11.38
N LEU A 220 11.89 -4.71 12.39
CA LEU A 220 10.60 -4.50 13.05
C LEU A 220 10.75 -3.34 14.06
N LYS A 221 9.74 -2.48 14.21
CA LYS A 221 9.83 -1.29 15.07
C LYS A 221 9.09 -1.44 16.41
N ASN A 222 7.90 -2.03 16.37
CA ASN A 222 7.06 -2.26 17.55
C ASN A 222 6.26 -3.56 17.42
N LEU A 223 5.68 -4.00 18.54
CA LEU A 223 4.70 -5.09 18.62
C LEU A 223 3.40 -4.60 19.31
N ASN A 224 3.05 -3.33 19.12
CA ASN A 224 1.87 -2.74 19.74
C ASN A 224 0.66 -2.81 18.78
N PRO A 225 -0.37 -3.64 19.06
CA PRO A 225 -1.55 -3.76 18.20
C PRO A 225 -2.43 -2.50 18.11
N VAL A 226 -2.24 -1.52 19.00
CA VAL A 226 -2.94 -0.22 18.97
C VAL A 226 -2.12 0.84 18.23
N GLY A 227 -0.79 0.78 18.35
CA GLY A 227 0.19 1.70 17.76
C GLY A 227 0.77 1.25 16.42
N VAL A 228 -0.01 0.59 15.57
CA VAL A 228 0.48 0.08 14.28
C VAL A 228 0.64 1.22 13.27
N HIS A 229 1.80 1.30 12.64
CA HIS A 229 2.17 2.37 11.71
C HIS A 229 2.49 1.85 10.30
N ASP A 230 2.97 0.62 10.15
CA ASP A 230 3.31 0.07 8.84
C ASP A 230 2.95 -1.41 8.64
N SER A 231 3.13 -1.89 7.40
CA SER A 231 2.73 -3.25 7.03
C SER A 231 3.57 -4.34 7.67
N ASN A 232 4.82 -4.05 8.06
CA ASN A 232 5.67 -5.07 8.65
C ASN A 232 5.14 -5.44 10.04
N GLU A 233 4.72 -4.44 10.81
CA GLU A 233 4.07 -4.63 12.10
C GLU A 233 2.77 -5.43 11.96
N PHE A 234 1.90 -5.09 11.00
CA PHE A 234 0.68 -5.87 10.71
C PHE A 234 0.97 -7.35 10.43
N LYS A 235 2.02 -7.64 9.65
CA LYS A 235 2.38 -9.01 9.27
C LYS A 235 2.79 -9.86 10.45
N GLU A 236 3.50 -9.28 11.42
CA GLU A 236 3.92 -10.04 12.61
C GLU A 236 2.82 -10.08 13.68
N LEU A 237 2.08 -8.98 13.86
CA LEU A 237 0.98 -8.91 14.83
C LEU A 237 -0.17 -9.87 14.50
N ARG A 238 -0.51 -10.09 13.22
CA ARG A 238 -1.56 -11.05 12.83
C ARG A 238 -1.20 -12.52 13.10
N MET A 239 0.07 -12.83 13.36
CA MET A 239 0.45 -14.16 13.84
C MET A 239 0.08 -14.32 15.32
N ILE A 240 0.14 -13.23 16.09
CA ILE A 240 -0.03 -13.21 17.55
C ILE A 240 -1.48 -12.91 17.94
N TYR A 241 -2.19 -12.04 17.20
CA TYR A 241 -3.54 -11.59 17.50
C TYR A 241 -4.52 -12.02 16.40
N ASP A 242 -5.68 -12.54 16.81
CA ASP A 242 -6.78 -12.77 15.87
C ASP A 242 -7.49 -11.48 15.47
N ARG A 243 -8.16 -11.58 14.34
CA ARG A 243 -9.02 -10.56 13.75
C ARG A 243 -10.38 -11.19 13.50
N LEU A 244 -11.41 -10.36 13.30
CA LEU A 244 -12.77 -10.88 13.10
C LEU A 244 -12.87 -11.73 11.83
N ILE A 245 -12.23 -11.28 10.75
CA ILE A 245 -12.12 -12.04 9.50
C ILE A 245 -10.68 -12.03 8.99
N GLN A 246 -10.41 -12.86 7.98
CA GLN A 246 -9.16 -12.87 7.23
C GLN A 246 -9.44 -12.58 5.75
N VAL A 247 -8.46 -12.01 5.07
CA VAL A 247 -8.44 -11.98 3.61
C VAL A 247 -7.78 -13.26 3.14
N GLY A 248 -8.45 -14.04 2.28
CA GLY A 248 -8.02 -15.31 1.73
C GLY A 248 -6.82 -15.20 0.78
N PRO A 249 -6.26 -16.34 0.34
CA PRO A 249 -5.17 -16.38 -0.65
C PRO A 249 -5.49 -15.66 -1.97
N ASP A 250 -6.76 -15.66 -2.38
CA ASP A 250 -7.29 -15.05 -3.60
C ASP A 250 -7.79 -13.60 -3.39
N GLY A 251 -7.77 -13.09 -2.16
CA GLY A 251 -8.34 -11.78 -1.82
C GLY A 251 -9.78 -11.82 -1.28
N GLY A 252 -10.42 -13.00 -1.24
CA GLY A 252 -11.78 -13.16 -0.72
C GLY A 252 -11.88 -13.02 0.81
N ILE A 253 -13.10 -12.94 1.34
CA ILE A 253 -13.33 -12.90 2.78
C ILE A 253 -13.38 -14.33 3.34
N VAL A 254 -12.60 -14.59 4.40
CA VAL A 254 -12.61 -15.85 5.14
C VAL A 254 -13.08 -15.60 6.57
N PRO A 255 -14.18 -16.26 7.03
CA PRO A 255 -14.58 -16.22 8.44
C PRO A 255 -13.44 -16.67 9.35
N TRP A 256 -13.23 -15.97 10.46
CA TRP A 256 -12.10 -16.22 11.36
C TRP A 256 -12.56 -16.29 12.82
N ALA A 257 -12.27 -15.27 13.63
CA ALA A 257 -12.83 -15.17 14.97
C ALA A 257 -14.34 -14.92 14.92
N ALA A 258 -14.85 -14.19 13.93
CA ALA A 258 -16.27 -14.13 13.63
C ALA A 258 -16.66 -15.30 12.72
N THR A 259 -17.62 -16.11 13.15
CA THR A 259 -18.22 -17.18 12.35
C THR A 259 -19.34 -16.66 11.44
N SER A 260 -19.93 -15.52 11.79
CA SER A 260 -20.94 -14.83 11.00
C SER A 260 -20.79 -13.31 11.15
N ILE A 261 -20.90 -12.59 10.02
CA ILE A 261 -21.07 -11.14 9.95
C ILE A 261 -22.23 -10.91 8.99
N LYS A 262 -23.37 -10.46 9.52
CA LYS A 262 -24.62 -10.32 8.77
C LYS A 262 -25.07 -8.87 8.79
N ALA A 263 -25.17 -8.26 7.61
CA ALA A 263 -25.89 -7.00 7.46
C ALA A 263 -27.38 -7.25 7.74
N VAL A 264 -27.94 -6.52 8.70
CA VAL A 264 -29.37 -6.50 9.02
C VAL A 264 -30.06 -5.46 8.14
N ASP A 265 -29.39 -4.33 7.95
CA ASP A 265 -29.73 -3.25 7.03
C ASP A 265 -28.43 -2.54 6.58
N GLU A 266 -28.54 -1.38 5.93
CA GLU A 266 -27.40 -0.62 5.40
C GLU A 266 -26.44 -0.04 6.47
N THR A 267 -26.88 0.03 7.73
CA THR A 267 -26.10 0.58 8.86
C THR A 267 -25.98 -0.37 10.05
N THR A 268 -26.74 -1.47 10.09
CA THR A 268 -26.76 -2.41 11.21
C THR A 268 -26.12 -3.73 10.82
N ILE A 269 -25.16 -4.20 11.63
CA ILE A 269 -24.42 -5.45 11.40
C ILE A 269 -24.47 -6.30 12.67
N ASP A 270 -24.87 -7.56 12.53
CA ASP A 270 -24.76 -8.57 13.59
C ASP A 270 -23.49 -9.42 13.38
N ILE A 271 -22.71 -9.58 14.45
CA ILE A 271 -21.51 -10.41 14.48
C ILE A 271 -21.74 -11.56 15.47
N THR A 272 -21.41 -12.78 15.04
CA THR A 272 -21.32 -13.95 15.92
C THR A 272 -19.86 -14.36 16.08
N LEU A 273 -19.37 -14.36 17.32
CA LEU A 273 -18.02 -14.76 17.68
C LEU A 273 -17.93 -16.29 17.77
N ARG A 274 -16.77 -16.84 17.39
CA ARG A 274 -16.43 -18.25 17.51
C ARG A 274 -16.32 -18.63 18.99
N GLU A 275 -16.91 -19.77 19.33
CA GLU A 275 -16.83 -20.34 20.67
C GLU A 275 -15.50 -21.07 20.91
N GLY A 276 -15.09 -21.15 22.18
CA GLY A 276 -13.92 -21.94 22.59
C GLY A 276 -12.55 -21.31 22.27
N MET A 277 -12.52 -20.06 21.81
CA MET A 277 -11.27 -19.32 21.63
C MET A 277 -10.62 -18.97 22.98
N THR A 278 -9.29 -19.03 23.03
CA THR A 278 -8.50 -18.63 24.20
C THR A 278 -7.36 -17.70 23.80
N PHE A 279 -7.04 -16.76 24.68
CA PHE A 279 -5.80 -16.01 24.63
C PHE A 279 -4.62 -16.94 24.98
N HIS A 280 -3.41 -16.47 24.68
CA HIS A 280 -2.19 -17.24 24.94
C HIS A 280 -1.95 -17.48 26.44
N ASP A 281 -2.53 -16.67 27.32
CA ASP A 281 -2.50 -16.90 28.77
C ASP A 281 -3.58 -17.86 29.29
N GLY A 282 -4.36 -18.47 28.38
CA GLY A 282 -5.40 -19.46 28.68
C GLY A 282 -6.76 -18.87 29.04
N LYS A 283 -6.91 -17.55 29.14
CA LYS A 283 -8.22 -16.94 29.36
C LYS A 283 -9.09 -17.00 28.11
N PRO A 284 -10.43 -17.15 28.25
CA PRO A 284 -11.32 -17.19 27.09
C PRO A 284 -11.33 -15.84 26.35
N VAL A 285 -11.46 -15.89 25.03
CA VAL A 285 -11.79 -14.72 24.19
C VAL A 285 -13.31 -14.59 24.17
N THR A 286 -13.83 -13.40 24.44
CA THR A 286 -15.27 -13.14 24.55
C THR A 286 -15.69 -11.91 23.76
N VAL A 287 -17.00 -11.70 23.63
CA VAL A 287 -17.55 -10.48 23.01
C VAL A 287 -17.20 -9.19 23.78
N GLU A 288 -16.89 -9.30 25.08
CA GLU A 288 -16.39 -8.19 25.89
C GLU A 288 -15.01 -7.71 25.42
N ASP A 289 -14.15 -8.62 24.94
CA ASP A 289 -12.84 -8.27 24.40
C ASP A 289 -12.94 -7.55 23.06
N VAL A 290 -13.89 -7.98 22.22
CA VAL A 290 -14.17 -7.31 20.93
C VAL A 290 -14.71 -5.91 21.17
N LYS A 291 -15.73 -5.77 22.04
CA LYS A 291 -16.27 -4.45 22.39
C LYS A 291 -15.20 -3.55 23.00
N PHE A 292 -14.44 -4.07 23.97
CA PHE A 292 -13.34 -3.35 24.59
C PHE A 292 -12.32 -2.88 23.55
N THR A 293 -11.94 -3.74 22.61
CA THR A 293 -10.98 -3.40 21.54
C THR A 293 -11.42 -2.17 20.76
N PHE A 294 -12.70 -2.11 20.37
CA PHE A 294 -13.24 -1.02 19.56
C PHE A 294 -13.25 0.29 20.38
N ASP A 295 -13.77 0.23 21.61
CA ASP A 295 -13.82 1.37 22.52
C ASP A 295 -12.41 1.89 22.86
N TYR A 296 -11.47 0.98 23.08
CA TYR A 296 -10.10 1.28 23.47
C TYR A 296 -9.32 1.91 22.32
N CYS A 297 -9.38 1.33 21.12
CA CYS A 297 -8.75 1.91 19.94
C CYS A 297 -9.34 3.29 19.59
N LEU A 298 -10.64 3.51 19.81
CA LEU A 298 -11.27 4.82 19.61
C LEU A 298 -10.79 5.83 20.67
N LYS A 299 -10.80 5.46 21.96
CA LYS A 299 -10.31 6.29 23.07
C LYS A 299 -8.89 6.79 22.82
N TRP A 300 -8.00 5.89 22.39
CA TRP A 300 -6.59 6.18 22.15
C TRP A 300 -6.29 6.65 20.73
N LYS A 301 -7.34 6.90 19.92
CA LYS A 301 -7.21 7.40 18.54
C LYS A 301 -6.21 6.60 17.71
N ALA A 302 -6.30 5.27 17.78
CA ALA A 302 -5.40 4.34 17.10
C ALA A 302 -5.27 4.73 15.61
N PRO A 303 -4.10 5.20 15.15
CA PRO A 303 -4.01 5.97 13.90
C PRO A 303 -4.50 5.24 12.66
N PHE A 304 -4.26 3.92 12.59
CA PHE A 304 -4.69 3.11 11.45
C PHE A 304 -6.21 2.87 11.43
N PHE A 305 -6.85 2.82 12.60
CA PHE A 305 -8.25 2.41 12.74
C PHE A 305 -9.21 3.58 12.91
N LEU A 306 -8.71 4.77 13.27
CA LEU A 306 -9.50 5.92 13.70
C LEU A 306 -10.60 6.31 12.69
N SER A 307 -10.25 6.46 11.41
CA SER A 307 -11.21 6.88 10.37
C SER A 307 -12.35 5.88 10.17
N SER A 308 -12.14 4.60 10.47
CA SER A 308 -13.19 3.59 10.46
C SER A 308 -13.98 3.62 11.76
N LEU A 309 -13.31 3.71 12.91
CA LEU A 309 -13.93 3.74 14.24
C LEU A 309 -14.89 4.92 14.43
N GLU A 310 -14.59 6.09 13.86
CA GLU A 310 -15.47 7.27 13.89
C GLU A 310 -16.81 7.06 13.16
N LYS A 311 -16.92 6.00 12.34
CA LYS A 311 -18.16 5.62 11.65
C LYS A 311 -19.06 4.71 12.50
N PHE A 312 -18.64 4.32 13.70
CA PHE A 312 -19.43 3.46 14.59
C PHE A 312 -20.27 4.33 15.54
N ALA A 313 -21.59 4.18 15.45
CA ALA A 313 -22.53 4.80 16.39
C ALA A 313 -22.64 4.02 17.70
N SER A 314 -22.68 2.69 17.64
CA SER A 314 -22.64 1.83 18.83
C SER A 314 -22.10 0.43 18.54
N VAL A 315 -21.58 -0.21 19.60
CA VAL A 315 -21.23 -1.63 19.66
C VAL A 315 -21.89 -2.21 20.91
N GLU A 316 -22.92 -3.03 20.71
CA GLU A 316 -23.80 -3.57 21.74
C GLU A 316 -23.64 -5.08 21.83
N ILE A 317 -23.49 -5.63 23.04
CA ILE A 317 -23.53 -7.08 23.26
C ILE A 317 -25.01 -7.48 23.30
N THR A 318 -25.41 -8.36 22.38
CA THR A 318 -26.82 -8.78 22.22
C THR A 318 -27.09 -10.20 22.70
N GLY A 319 -26.04 -10.94 23.06
CA GLY A 319 -26.11 -12.32 23.51
C GLY A 319 -24.73 -12.81 23.98
N ALA A 320 -24.64 -14.07 24.38
CA ALA A 320 -23.42 -14.63 24.97
C ALA A 320 -22.20 -14.52 24.03
N ASN A 321 -22.40 -14.76 22.73
CA ASN A 321 -21.35 -14.71 21.70
C ASN A 321 -21.74 -13.80 20.52
N THR A 322 -22.68 -12.88 20.72
CA THR A 322 -23.18 -12.01 19.65
C THR A 322 -23.07 -10.52 20.00
N LEU A 323 -22.70 -9.74 19.00
CA LEU A 323 -22.61 -8.29 19.05
C LEU A 323 -23.44 -7.69 17.92
N ARG A 324 -24.02 -6.52 18.17
CA ARG A 324 -24.62 -5.66 17.16
C ARG A 324 -23.83 -4.37 17.04
N ILE A 325 -23.47 -4.04 15.81
CA ILE A 325 -22.82 -2.79 15.43
C ILE A 325 -23.85 -1.94 14.72
N LYS A 326 -23.91 -0.65 15.09
CA LYS A 326 -24.60 0.39 14.33
C LYS A 326 -23.59 1.37 13.79
N LEU A 327 -23.67 1.66 12.51
CA LEU A 327 -22.85 2.67 11.83
C LEU A 327 -23.58 4.01 11.81
N THR A 328 -22.82 5.11 11.71
CA THR A 328 -23.37 6.47 11.52
C THR A 328 -23.87 6.71 10.09
N ALA A 329 -23.35 5.94 9.13
CA ALA A 329 -23.76 5.89 7.73
C ALA A 329 -23.31 4.54 7.11
N PRO A 330 -23.87 4.13 5.95
CA PRO A 330 -23.41 2.94 5.24
C PRO A 330 -21.91 3.03 4.91
N HIS A 331 -21.19 1.91 5.03
CA HIS A 331 -19.75 1.86 4.74
C HIS A 331 -19.33 0.49 4.18
N ALA A 332 -19.31 0.37 2.85
CA ALA A 332 -19.03 -0.88 2.14
C ALA A 332 -17.59 -1.42 2.34
N PRO A 333 -16.52 -0.60 2.36
CA PRO A 333 -15.15 -1.08 2.62
C PRO A 333 -14.90 -1.73 3.99
N LEU A 334 -15.86 -1.62 4.93
CA LEU A 334 -15.68 -1.98 6.34
C LEU A 334 -15.14 -3.40 6.57
N MET A 335 -15.60 -4.37 5.78
CA MET A 335 -15.20 -5.78 5.93
C MET A 335 -13.68 -5.94 5.81
N ILE A 336 -13.09 -5.49 4.71
CA ILE A 336 -11.66 -5.69 4.42
C ILE A 336 -10.79 -4.66 5.16
N ASN A 337 -11.24 -3.40 5.21
CA ASN A 337 -10.39 -2.30 5.67
C ASN A 337 -10.39 -2.17 7.19
N PHE A 338 -11.38 -2.74 7.87
CA PHE A 338 -11.49 -2.70 9.32
C PHE A 338 -11.58 -4.09 9.96
N PHE A 339 -12.60 -4.90 9.68
CA PHE A 339 -12.78 -6.20 10.35
C PHE A 339 -11.67 -7.21 10.05
N ALA A 340 -11.05 -7.13 8.86
CA ALA A 340 -9.88 -7.94 8.52
C ALA A 340 -8.56 -7.37 9.05
N GLN A 341 -8.56 -6.22 9.73
CA GLN A 341 -7.35 -5.52 10.20
C GLN A 341 -7.27 -5.38 11.72
N ILE A 342 -8.38 -5.07 12.39
CA ILE A 342 -8.38 -4.79 13.83
C ILE A 342 -8.09 -6.06 14.65
N PHE A 343 -7.14 -5.95 15.57
CA PHE A 343 -6.68 -7.03 16.44
C PHE A 343 -7.52 -7.13 17.71
N ILE A 344 -8.02 -8.32 18.04
CA ILE A 344 -8.77 -8.53 19.29
C ILE A 344 -7.81 -8.46 20.48
N LEU A 345 -8.01 -7.46 21.34
CA LEU A 345 -7.17 -7.21 22.52
C LEU A 345 -7.70 -7.96 23.75
N PRO A 346 -6.84 -8.58 24.56
CA PRO A 346 -7.24 -9.12 25.86
C PRO A 346 -7.60 -7.97 26.81
N LYS A 347 -8.89 -7.78 27.08
CA LYS A 347 -9.41 -6.72 27.96
C LYS A 347 -8.72 -6.73 29.31
N HIS A 348 -8.55 -7.92 29.89
CA HIS A 348 -7.91 -8.12 31.20
C HIS A 348 -6.43 -7.76 31.28
N ILE A 349 -5.78 -7.45 30.16
CA ILE A 349 -4.42 -6.90 30.11
C ILE A 349 -4.50 -5.42 29.78
N TRP A 350 -5.13 -5.08 28.65
CA TRP A 350 -5.07 -3.75 28.06
C TRP A 350 -5.84 -2.68 28.83
N GLN A 351 -6.86 -3.07 29.62
CA GLN A 351 -7.60 -2.12 30.45
C GLN A 351 -6.72 -1.40 31.48
N ASP A 352 -5.58 -2.00 31.87
CA ASP A 352 -4.67 -1.48 32.88
C ASP A 352 -3.35 -0.92 32.29
N ILE A 353 -3.16 -0.93 30.96
CA ILE A 353 -1.85 -0.67 30.33
C ILE A 353 -1.32 0.77 30.48
N PRO A 354 -2.10 1.86 30.48
CA PRO A 354 -1.51 3.18 30.78
C PRO A 354 -0.87 3.20 32.18
N GLU A 355 -1.61 2.75 33.19
CA GLU A 355 -1.20 2.82 34.59
C GLU A 355 -0.12 1.78 34.93
N LYS A 356 -0.30 0.53 34.48
CA LYS A 356 0.58 -0.59 34.83
C LYS A 356 2.00 -0.44 34.29
N VAL A 357 2.17 0.23 33.15
CA VAL A 357 3.49 0.45 32.54
C VAL A 357 3.93 1.92 32.56
N ALA A 358 3.20 2.76 33.31
CA ALA A 358 3.51 4.18 33.50
C ALA A 358 3.75 4.93 32.18
N VAL A 359 2.80 4.82 31.24
CA VAL A 359 2.81 5.57 29.98
C VAL A 359 1.61 6.52 29.92
N ASP A 360 1.88 7.77 29.53
CA ASP A 360 0.82 8.77 29.36
C ASP A 360 -0.02 8.52 28.09
N ASP A 361 0.57 7.85 27.11
CA ASP A 361 -0.06 7.48 25.85
C ASP A 361 0.26 6.03 25.50
N VAL A 362 -0.78 5.22 25.32
CA VAL A 362 -0.68 3.79 24.98
C VAL A 362 -0.03 3.58 23.62
N LEU A 363 -0.04 4.56 22.73
CA LEU A 363 0.68 4.48 21.46
C LEU A 363 2.20 4.36 21.65
N ASN A 364 2.73 4.81 22.79
CA ASN A 364 4.15 4.70 23.15
C ASN A 364 4.49 3.41 23.91
N PHE A 365 3.51 2.58 24.25
CA PHE A 365 3.76 1.28 24.87
C PHE A 365 4.43 0.34 23.86
N ALA A 366 5.64 -0.14 24.16
CA ALA A 366 6.39 -1.00 23.24
C ALA A 366 5.78 -2.40 23.06
N ASN A 367 5.04 -2.87 24.07
CA ASN A 367 4.45 -4.20 24.14
C ASN A 367 5.45 -5.34 23.87
N GLU A 368 6.53 -5.37 24.66
CA GLU A 368 7.67 -6.32 24.48
C GLU A 368 7.30 -7.80 24.70
N ASN A 369 6.17 -8.09 25.34
CA ASN A 369 5.68 -9.44 25.61
C ASN A 369 4.21 -9.56 25.20
N PRO A 370 3.90 -9.49 23.90
CA PRO A 370 2.53 -9.45 23.43
C PRO A 370 1.80 -10.77 23.73
N VAL A 371 0.64 -10.66 24.37
CA VAL A 371 -0.32 -11.75 24.57
C VAL A 371 -1.50 -11.51 23.65
N GLY A 372 -1.75 -12.42 22.72
CA GLY A 372 -2.91 -12.39 21.83
C GLY A 372 -3.66 -13.72 21.85
N SER A 373 -4.50 -13.96 20.85
CA SER A 373 -5.27 -15.21 20.71
C SER A 373 -4.88 -16.02 19.47
N GLY A 374 -3.98 -15.48 18.66
CA GLY A 374 -3.71 -15.95 17.31
C GLY A 374 -2.98 -17.29 17.23
N PRO A 375 -2.70 -17.74 16.00
CA PRO A 375 -2.13 -19.04 15.71
C PRO A 375 -0.68 -19.23 16.16
N PHE A 376 0.04 -18.16 16.50
CA PHE A 376 1.40 -18.22 17.04
C PHE A 376 1.51 -17.45 18.35
N ARG A 377 2.32 -17.97 19.26
CA ARG A 377 2.67 -17.37 20.56
C ARG A 377 4.00 -16.67 20.45
N PHE A 378 4.12 -15.50 21.08
CA PHE A 378 5.40 -14.82 21.19
C PHE A 378 6.38 -15.63 22.05
N ASP A 379 7.62 -15.80 21.56
CA ASP A 379 8.71 -16.38 22.35
C ASP A 379 9.69 -15.29 22.80
N TYR A 380 10.38 -14.65 21.85
CA TYR A 380 11.32 -13.56 22.12
C TYR A 380 11.53 -12.66 20.91
N TRP A 381 12.09 -11.46 21.16
CA TRP A 381 12.51 -10.53 20.13
C TRP A 381 13.89 -9.92 20.44
N ASP A 382 14.90 -10.28 19.65
CA ASP A 382 16.21 -9.61 19.64
C ASP A 382 16.18 -8.47 18.61
N ARG A 383 16.05 -7.24 19.10
CA ARG A 383 15.81 -6.05 18.27
C ARG A 383 16.90 -5.89 17.19
N GLY A 384 16.44 -5.77 15.94
CA GLY A 384 17.32 -5.61 14.77
C GLY A 384 17.96 -6.92 14.27
N LYS A 385 17.78 -8.05 14.97
CA LYS A 385 18.29 -9.36 14.55
C LYS A 385 17.16 -10.31 14.22
N GLU A 386 16.40 -10.77 15.21
CA GLU A 386 15.35 -11.77 14.97
C GLU A 386 14.16 -11.69 15.93
N LEU A 387 12.99 -12.10 15.44
CA LEU A 387 11.77 -12.32 16.22
C LEU A 387 11.39 -13.80 16.10
N LYS A 388 11.16 -14.46 17.23
CA LYS A 388 10.69 -15.85 17.27
C LYS A 388 9.27 -15.94 17.81
N VAL A 389 8.45 -16.72 17.12
CA VAL A 389 7.11 -17.12 17.57
C VAL A 389 6.96 -18.64 17.46
N SER A 390 6.31 -19.26 18.45
CA SER A 390 6.02 -20.70 18.49
C SER A 390 4.58 -20.97 18.09
N ALA A 391 4.30 -22.16 17.55
CA ALA A 391 2.96 -22.51 17.11
C ALA A 391 1.99 -22.71 18.30
N ASN A 392 0.80 -22.11 18.20
CA ASN A 392 -0.30 -22.33 19.12
C ASN A 392 -1.12 -23.55 18.69
N GLN A 393 -0.74 -24.75 19.15
CA GLN A 393 -1.40 -26.00 18.75
C GLN A 393 -2.85 -26.15 19.24
N SER A 394 -3.30 -25.31 20.18
CA SER A 394 -4.70 -25.25 20.61
C SER A 394 -5.55 -24.27 19.80
N HIS A 395 -4.97 -23.52 18.87
CA HIS A 395 -5.72 -22.59 18.02
C HIS A 395 -6.63 -23.35 17.07
N PHE A 396 -7.83 -22.82 16.78
CA PHE A 396 -8.81 -23.46 15.88
C PHE A 396 -8.31 -23.62 14.44
N HIS A 397 -7.22 -22.94 14.10
CA HIS A 397 -6.47 -23.09 12.86
C HIS A 397 -4.98 -23.18 13.19
N ALA A 398 -4.55 -24.28 13.81
CA ALA A 398 -3.18 -24.47 14.29
C ALA A 398 -2.15 -24.47 13.14
N PRO A 399 -0.96 -23.85 13.31
CA PRO A 399 0.12 -23.95 12.34
C PRO A 399 0.67 -25.36 12.19
N LYS A 400 1.11 -25.71 10.96
CA LYS A 400 1.74 -26.99 10.64
C LYS A 400 3.24 -27.06 10.98
N CYS A 401 3.90 -25.92 11.22
CA CYS A 401 5.28 -25.86 11.69
C CYS A 401 5.34 -25.72 13.22
N ALA A 402 6.53 -25.87 13.81
CA ALA A 402 6.76 -25.62 15.23
C ALA A 402 6.74 -24.12 15.56
N GLY A 403 7.00 -23.26 14.57
CA GLY A 403 7.03 -21.81 14.73
C GLY A 403 7.79 -21.11 13.60
N ILE A 404 7.85 -19.78 13.68
CA ILE A 404 8.53 -18.91 12.70
C ILE A 404 9.66 -18.16 13.41
N ILE A 405 10.83 -18.11 12.77
CA ILE A 405 11.95 -17.24 13.17
C ILE A 405 12.14 -16.21 12.05
N ARG A 406 11.80 -14.95 12.32
CA ARG A 406 11.98 -13.84 11.39
C ARG A 406 13.37 -13.25 11.56
N VAL A 407 14.26 -13.45 10.59
CA VAL A 407 15.66 -12.97 10.61
C VAL A 407 15.82 -11.70 9.78
N THR A 408 16.55 -10.72 10.32
CA THR A 408 16.81 -9.42 9.67
C THR A 408 18.16 -9.45 8.96
N TYR A 409 18.17 -9.15 7.66
CA TYR A 409 19.37 -9.05 6.83
C TYR A 409 19.62 -7.61 6.39
N GLY A 410 20.88 -7.21 6.31
CA GLY A 410 21.25 -5.83 5.92
C GLY A 410 21.04 -5.51 4.44
N SER A 411 20.85 -6.52 3.58
CA SER A 411 20.64 -6.32 2.14
C SER A 411 19.93 -7.52 1.50
N HIS A 412 19.41 -7.33 0.27
CA HIS A 412 18.84 -8.42 -0.53
C HIS A 412 19.90 -9.46 -0.90
N ASP A 413 21.13 -9.03 -1.17
CA ASP A 413 22.26 -9.90 -1.53
C ASP A 413 22.68 -10.80 -0.36
N ALA A 414 22.75 -10.24 0.87
CA ALA A 414 23.03 -11.02 2.08
C ALA A 414 21.92 -12.05 2.38
N MET A 415 20.66 -11.65 2.18
CA MET A 415 19.52 -12.55 2.35
C MET A 415 19.51 -13.67 1.29
N ALA A 416 19.86 -13.37 0.04
CA ALA A 416 19.99 -14.38 -1.01
C ALA A 416 21.10 -15.38 -0.69
N ALA A 417 22.29 -14.92 -0.30
CA ALA A 417 23.38 -15.78 0.13
C ALA A 417 23.00 -16.69 1.31
N ALA A 418 22.22 -16.19 2.27
CA ALA A 418 21.72 -17.01 3.38
C ALA A 418 20.72 -18.10 2.93
N ILE A 419 19.91 -17.83 1.90
CA ILE A 419 19.03 -18.85 1.30
C ILE A 419 19.87 -19.92 0.59
N GLU A 420 20.89 -19.53 -0.18
CA GLU A 420 21.82 -20.45 -0.84
C GLU A 420 22.53 -21.36 0.16
N ALA A 421 23.05 -20.77 1.25
CA ALA A 421 23.75 -21.48 2.31
C ALA A 421 22.85 -22.35 3.20
N GLY A 422 21.53 -22.25 3.09
CA GLY A 422 20.59 -23.00 3.93
C GLY A 422 20.38 -22.42 5.32
N GLU A 423 20.83 -21.19 5.57
CA GLU A 423 20.64 -20.46 6.82
C GLU A 423 19.27 -19.75 6.88
N CYS A 424 18.66 -19.51 5.70
CA CYS A 424 17.33 -18.93 5.55
C CYS A 424 16.45 -19.86 4.69
N ASP A 425 15.24 -20.16 5.15
CA ASP A 425 14.37 -21.10 4.44
C ASP A 425 13.51 -20.39 3.38
N ARG A 426 13.13 -19.13 3.60
CA ARG A 426 12.34 -18.33 2.65
C ARG A 426 12.42 -16.83 2.87
N THR A 427 12.01 -16.06 1.88
CA THR A 427 11.81 -14.61 2.01
C THR A 427 10.46 -14.25 2.65
N ARG A 428 10.43 -13.30 3.58
CA ARG A 428 9.20 -12.71 4.20
C ARG A 428 8.57 -11.62 3.33
N TYR A 429 9.37 -10.98 2.51
CA TYR A 429 8.97 -9.95 1.55
C TYR A 429 9.74 -10.13 0.25
N ILE A 430 9.81 -9.11 -0.60
CA ILE A 430 10.40 -9.27 -1.94
C ILE A 430 11.93 -9.38 -1.93
N LEU A 431 12.47 -10.12 -2.90
CA LEU A 431 13.87 -10.07 -3.34
C LEU A 431 14.02 -9.23 -4.62
N LYS A 432 15.26 -8.82 -4.93
CA LYS A 432 15.52 -8.14 -6.20
C LYS A 432 15.21 -9.12 -7.34
N PRO A 433 14.58 -8.67 -8.43
CA PRO A 433 14.19 -9.56 -9.53
C PRO A 433 15.33 -10.46 -10.06
N SER A 434 16.54 -9.91 -10.25
CA SER A 434 17.72 -10.67 -10.69
C SER A 434 18.14 -11.78 -9.72
N LEU A 435 18.15 -11.50 -8.41
CA LEU A 435 18.49 -12.49 -7.38
C LEU A 435 17.49 -13.64 -7.35
N VAL A 436 16.21 -13.38 -7.65
CA VAL A 436 15.21 -14.44 -7.78
C VAL A 436 15.51 -15.35 -8.97
N GLN A 437 15.95 -14.79 -10.10
CA GLN A 437 16.39 -15.59 -11.26
C GLN A 437 17.63 -16.42 -10.95
N ASP A 438 18.60 -15.86 -10.22
CA ASP A 438 19.84 -16.55 -9.87
C ASP A 438 19.60 -17.69 -8.87
N LEU A 439 18.82 -17.44 -7.82
CA LEU A 439 18.44 -18.47 -6.85
C LEU A 439 17.67 -19.63 -7.50
N ASN A 440 16.82 -19.35 -8.48
CA ASN A 440 16.04 -20.37 -9.19
C ASN A 440 16.88 -21.29 -10.10
N LYS A 441 18.19 -21.02 -10.25
CA LYS A 441 19.14 -21.90 -10.96
C LYS A 441 19.78 -22.94 -10.04
N ILE A 442 19.53 -22.86 -8.74
CA ILE A 442 20.13 -23.73 -7.72
C ILE A 442 19.13 -24.83 -7.35
N ASP A 443 19.56 -26.08 -7.44
CA ASP A 443 18.73 -27.24 -7.09
C ASP A 443 18.20 -27.13 -5.65
N GLY A 444 16.90 -27.38 -5.48
CA GLY A 444 16.24 -27.30 -4.18
C GLY A 444 15.81 -25.89 -3.76
N ILE A 445 16.02 -24.88 -4.60
CA ILE A 445 15.57 -23.50 -4.35
C ILE A 445 14.60 -23.06 -5.46
N VAL A 446 13.45 -22.54 -5.05
CA VAL A 446 12.48 -21.93 -5.96
C VAL A 446 12.55 -20.42 -5.82
N GLY A 447 12.87 -19.74 -6.92
CA GLY A 447 12.76 -18.30 -7.08
C GLY A 447 11.64 -17.95 -8.07
N LYS A 448 10.57 -17.32 -7.59
CA LYS A 448 9.37 -17.05 -8.40
C LYS A 448 8.70 -15.71 -8.07
N GLY A 449 8.04 -15.12 -9.07
CA GLY A 449 7.10 -14.03 -8.91
C GLY A 449 5.68 -14.54 -8.66
N TYR A 450 5.02 -14.04 -7.62
CA TYR A 450 3.62 -14.33 -7.31
C TYR A 450 2.71 -13.14 -7.66
N ALA A 451 1.43 -13.42 -7.87
CA ALA A 451 0.44 -12.40 -8.21
C ALA A 451 0.39 -11.28 -7.16
N SER A 452 0.32 -10.03 -7.63
CA SER A 452 0.22 -8.85 -6.79
C SER A 452 -0.76 -7.87 -7.41
N HIS A 453 -1.50 -7.17 -6.55
CA HIS A 453 -2.35 -6.06 -6.96
C HIS A 453 -1.73 -4.68 -6.61
N GLY A 454 -0.42 -4.65 -6.34
CA GLY A 454 0.32 -3.40 -6.15
C GLY A 454 0.70 -2.75 -7.48
N MET A 455 1.18 -1.51 -7.42
CA MET A 455 1.72 -0.80 -8.59
C MET A 455 2.91 0.08 -8.25
N TYR A 456 3.80 0.28 -9.21
CA TYR A 456 4.62 1.48 -9.27
C TYR A 456 3.83 2.54 -10.04
N GLY A 457 3.56 3.69 -9.43
CA GLY A 457 2.82 4.79 -10.03
C GLY A 457 3.70 6.01 -10.24
N PHE A 458 3.51 6.67 -11.38
CA PHE A 458 4.02 8.00 -11.67
C PHE A 458 2.92 9.02 -11.35
N MET A 459 3.20 9.85 -10.34
CA MET A 459 2.24 10.79 -9.75
C MET A 459 2.69 12.23 -10.03
N PHE A 460 1.72 13.11 -10.24
CA PHE A 460 1.94 14.51 -10.64
C PHE A 460 1.20 15.44 -9.68
N ASN A 461 1.77 16.60 -9.37
CA ASN A 461 1.08 17.65 -8.62
C ASN A 461 0.15 18.44 -9.56
N HIS A 462 -1.15 18.22 -9.45
CA HIS A 462 -2.18 18.82 -10.31
C HIS A 462 -2.34 20.32 -10.13
N LEU A 463 -1.63 20.93 -9.17
CA LEU A 463 -1.68 22.36 -8.88
C LEU A 463 -0.47 23.13 -9.42
N ARG A 464 0.43 22.48 -10.18
CA ARG A 464 1.71 23.07 -10.61
C ARG A 464 1.87 23.14 -12.12
N GLY A 465 2.16 24.35 -12.62
CA GLY A 465 2.66 24.57 -13.97
C GLY A 465 1.86 23.82 -15.05
N PRO A 466 2.51 23.09 -15.96
CA PRO A 466 1.85 22.36 -17.04
C PRO A 466 1.09 21.12 -16.55
N LEU A 467 1.34 20.63 -15.32
CA LEU A 467 0.68 19.44 -14.76
C LEU A 467 -0.80 19.68 -14.45
N GLN A 468 -1.25 20.94 -14.42
CA GLN A 468 -2.67 21.31 -14.37
C GLN A 468 -3.42 20.90 -15.65
N ASP A 469 -2.73 20.82 -16.78
CA ASP A 469 -3.32 20.49 -18.07
C ASP A 469 -3.43 18.97 -18.28
N ARG A 470 -4.65 18.52 -18.55
CA ARG A 470 -4.96 17.12 -18.85
C ARG A 470 -4.16 16.61 -20.06
N ALA A 471 -4.03 17.41 -21.12
CA ALA A 471 -3.32 16.99 -22.32
C ALA A 471 -1.82 16.81 -22.05
N PHE A 472 -1.24 17.64 -21.18
CA PHE A 472 0.13 17.48 -20.75
C PHE A 472 0.32 16.18 -19.96
N ARG A 473 -0.55 15.89 -18.98
CA ARG A 473 -0.51 14.62 -18.23
C ARG A 473 -0.71 13.40 -19.12
N GLU A 474 -1.60 13.46 -20.11
CA GLU A 474 -1.77 12.41 -21.10
C GLU A 474 -0.49 12.19 -21.94
N ALA A 475 0.19 13.27 -22.33
CA ALA A 475 1.49 13.17 -22.99
C ALA A 475 2.55 12.53 -22.09
N LEU A 476 2.54 12.83 -20.78
CA LEU A 476 3.41 12.17 -19.80
C LEU A 476 3.14 10.67 -19.69
N ASP A 477 1.89 10.24 -19.76
CA ASP A 477 1.52 8.82 -19.76
C ASP A 477 2.05 8.08 -21.01
N LEU A 478 2.00 8.74 -22.16
CA LEU A 478 2.46 8.21 -23.46
C LEU A 478 3.99 8.09 -23.57
N VAL A 479 4.76 8.91 -22.85
CA VAL A 479 6.22 8.83 -22.88
C VAL A 479 6.79 7.76 -21.96
N ILE A 480 6.01 7.14 -21.09
CA ILE A 480 6.52 6.08 -20.19
C ILE A 480 6.90 4.84 -21.00
N PRO A 481 8.18 4.40 -21.01
CA PRO A 481 8.62 3.23 -21.77
C PRO A 481 8.34 1.94 -20.99
N ARG A 482 7.05 1.60 -20.80
CA ARG A 482 6.61 0.50 -19.92
C ARG A 482 7.21 -0.86 -20.27
N ASP A 483 7.28 -1.20 -21.56
CA ASP A 483 7.89 -2.47 -22.02
C ASP A 483 9.37 -2.57 -21.61
N VAL A 484 10.13 -1.48 -21.77
CA VAL A 484 11.54 -1.41 -21.35
C VAL A 484 11.65 -1.54 -19.83
N ILE A 485 10.80 -0.85 -19.07
CA ILE A 485 10.78 -0.94 -17.62
C ILE A 485 10.47 -2.38 -17.16
N ARG A 486 9.45 -3.02 -17.76
CA ARG A 486 9.07 -4.41 -17.47
C ARG A 486 10.22 -5.37 -17.75
N ASP A 487 10.82 -5.29 -18.93
CA ASP A 487 11.77 -6.30 -19.39
C ASP A 487 13.17 -6.10 -18.79
N VAL A 488 13.62 -4.85 -18.67
CA VAL A 488 14.98 -4.52 -18.24
C VAL A 488 15.07 -4.27 -16.73
N VAL A 489 14.16 -3.46 -16.19
CA VAL A 489 14.22 -3.05 -14.77
C VAL A 489 13.57 -4.10 -13.87
N MET A 490 12.43 -4.65 -14.29
CA MET A 490 11.71 -5.68 -13.53
C MET A 490 12.10 -7.11 -13.93
N THR A 491 12.96 -7.29 -14.94
CA THR A 491 13.41 -8.61 -15.45
C THR A 491 12.26 -9.57 -15.78
N GLY A 492 11.13 -9.02 -16.25
CA GLY A 492 9.91 -9.78 -16.56
C GLY A 492 8.99 -10.08 -15.37
N PHE A 493 9.36 -9.71 -14.13
CA PHE A 493 8.49 -9.87 -12.94
C PHE A 493 7.52 -8.70 -12.76
N ALA A 494 6.88 -8.28 -13.85
CA ALA A 494 5.84 -7.27 -13.81
C ALA A 494 4.95 -7.34 -15.06
N GLU A 495 3.77 -6.75 -14.96
CA GLU A 495 2.91 -6.41 -16.09
C GLU A 495 2.90 -4.90 -16.32
N ASN A 496 2.59 -4.45 -17.55
CA ASN A 496 2.52 -3.03 -17.86
C ASN A 496 1.33 -2.37 -17.15
N GLY A 497 1.56 -1.21 -16.53
CA GLY A 497 0.53 -0.45 -15.82
C GLY A 497 -0.45 0.24 -16.77
N GLY A 498 -1.74 0.24 -16.44
CA GLY A 498 -2.79 0.97 -17.15
C GLY A 498 -3.80 1.54 -16.15
N SER A 499 -4.76 0.72 -15.72
CA SER A 499 -5.72 1.07 -14.67
C SER A 499 -5.06 1.29 -13.29
N VAL A 500 -5.67 2.10 -12.43
CA VAL A 500 -5.25 2.27 -11.03
C VAL A 500 -5.49 1.03 -10.16
N ILE A 501 -6.30 0.07 -10.63
CA ILE A 501 -6.47 -1.25 -10.04
C ILE A 501 -5.82 -2.28 -10.96
N ALA A 502 -4.93 -3.09 -10.42
CA ALA A 502 -4.17 -4.09 -11.19
C ALA A 502 -5.06 -5.27 -11.64
N PRO A 503 -4.76 -5.90 -12.80
CA PRO A 503 -5.51 -7.05 -13.33
C PRO A 503 -5.66 -8.22 -12.35
N ALA A 504 -4.66 -8.47 -11.51
CA ALA A 504 -4.70 -9.54 -10.51
C ALA A 504 -5.77 -9.33 -9.43
N ASN A 505 -6.35 -8.13 -9.29
CA ASN A 505 -7.54 -7.89 -8.49
C ASN A 505 -8.80 -8.01 -9.36
N GLU A 506 -9.04 -9.22 -9.86
CA GLU A 506 -9.95 -9.50 -10.99
C GLU A 506 -11.35 -8.92 -10.82
N PHE A 507 -11.94 -9.05 -9.63
CA PHE A 507 -13.29 -8.57 -9.38
C PHE A 507 -13.40 -7.04 -9.46
N TRP A 508 -12.36 -6.29 -9.08
CA TRP A 508 -12.43 -4.82 -9.10
C TRP A 508 -11.77 -4.20 -10.33
N HIS A 509 -11.03 -4.98 -11.12
CA HIS A 509 -10.30 -4.47 -12.28
C HIS A 509 -11.19 -4.28 -13.51
N ASN A 510 -11.19 -3.06 -14.05
CA ASN A 510 -11.82 -2.79 -15.34
C ASN A 510 -10.86 -3.12 -16.50
N SER A 511 -11.06 -4.27 -17.13
CA SER A 511 -10.26 -4.73 -18.27
C SER A 511 -10.39 -3.89 -19.55
N ALA A 512 -11.39 -3.01 -19.64
CA ALA A 512 -11.51 -2.05 -20.74
C ALA A 512 -10.49 -0.91 -20.65
N VAL A 513 -9.88 -0.70 -19.47
CA VAL A 513 -8.83 0.30 -19.25
C VAL A 513 -7.47 -0.32 -19.53
N VAL A 514 -7.00 -0.16 -20.76
CA VAL A 514 -5.73 -0.72 -21.24
C VAL A 514 -4.62 0.32 -21.23
N SER A 515 -3.40 -0.14 -20.92
CA SER A 515 -2.20 0.69 -20.92
C SER A 515 -2.00 1.42 -22.26
N ARG A 516 -1.68 2.72 -22.21
CA ARG A 516 -1.26 3.46 -23.41
C ARG A 516 0.10 2.94 -23.88
N LYS A 517 0.23 2.67 -25.19
CA LYS A 517 1.50 2.25 -25.79
C LYS A 517 2.47 3.43 -25.81
N HIS A 518 3.73 3.15 -25.50
CA HIS A 518 4.79 4.15 -25.52
C HIS A 518 4.91 4.79 -26.91
N SER A 519 4.77 6.12 -27.01
CA SER A 519 4.91 6.84 -28.27
C SER A 519 5.18 8.33 -28.05
N VAL A 520 6.45 8.73 -28.18
CA VAL A 520 6.86 10.14 -28.18
C VAL A 520 6.15 10.92 -29.30
N LYS A 521 5.94 10.30 -30.47
CA LYS A 521 5.22 10.95 -31.58
C LYS A 521 3.77 11.30 -31.21
N GLN A 522 3.05 10.37 -30.57
CA GLN A 522 1.68 10.64 -30.13
C GLN A 522 1.66 11.65 -28.98
N ALA A 523 2.61 11.58 -28.04
CA ALA A 523 2.74 12.57 -26.97
C ALA A 523 2.91 14.00 -27.53
N ARG A 524 3.77 14.18 -28.54
CA ARG A 524 3.92 15.47 -29.23
C ARG A 524 2.62 15.90 -29.92
N ALA A 525 1.93 15.00 -30.60
CA ALA A 525 0.66 15.32 -31.25
C ALA A 525 -0.44 15.76 -30.25
N VAL A 526 -0.52 15.12 -29.08
CA VAL A 526 -1.44 15.54 -28.01
C VAL A 526 -1.09 16.94 -27.49
N LEU A 527 0.20 17.23 -27.29
CA LEU A 527 0.68 18.55 -26.90
C LEU A 527 0.39 19.61 -27.97
N GLU A 528 0.63 19.32 -29.25
CA GLU A 528 0.30 20.20 -30.39
C GLU A 528 -1.19 20.55 -30.43
N GLN A 529 -2.06 19.57 -30.26
CA GLN A 529 -3.51 19.76 -30.24
C GLN A 529 -3.98 20.62 -29.06
N ALA A 530 -3.26 20.57 -27.94
CA ALA A 530 -3.48 21.42 -26.77
C ALA A 530 -2.83 22.81 -26.90
N GLY A 531 -2.19 23.11 -28.03
CA GLY A 531 -1.61 24.41 -28.35
C GLY A 531 -0.14 24.58 -27.96
N TYR A 532 0.49 23.58 -27.35
CA TYR A 532 1.94 23.63 -27.10
C TYR A 532 2.70 23.61 -28.43
N SER A 533 3.88 24.20 -28.41
CA SER A 533 4.74 24.29 -29.59
C SER A 533 6.20 24.04 -29.23
N TRP A 534 7.10 24.12 -30.21
CA TRP A 534 8.54 23.97 -29.99
C TRP A 534 9.29 25.13 -30.62
N ASP A 535 10.37 25.57 -29.96
CA ASP A 535 11.32 26.49 -30.56
C ASP A 535 12.23 25.78 -31.58
N SER A 536 13.12 26.54 -32.22
CA SER A 536 14.07 26.01 -33.20
C SER A 536 15.09 25.01 -32.62
N ALA A 537 15.28 25.00 -31.30
CA ALA A 537 16.12 24.03 -30.60
C ALA A 537 15.34 22.77 -30.19
N GLY A 538 14.02 22.72 -30.43
CA GLY A 538 13.16 21.62 -30.02
C GLY A 538 12.76 21.68 -28.55
N THR A 539 12.86 22.84 -27.90
CA THR A 539 12.38 23.05 -26.53
C THR A 539 10.87 23.24 -26.53
N LEU A 540 10.16 22.54 -25.65
CA LEU A 540 8.70 22.66 -25.51
C LEU A 540 8.31 24.04 -24.96
N LEU A 541 7.31 24.66 -25.58
CA LEU A 541 6.77 25.97 -25.24
C LEU A 541 5.29 25.86 -24.83
N TYR A 542 4.87 26.73 -23.91
CA TYR A 542 3.47 26.86 -23.51
C TYR A 542 2.57 27.32 -24.65
N PRO A 543 1.26 26.96 -24.62
CA PRO A 543 0.28 27.45 -25.58
C PRO A 543 0.26 28.98 -25.68
N ALA A 544 0.19 29.48 -26.91
CA ALA A 544 0.24 30.91 -27.22
C ALA A 544 -1.03 31.67 -26.85
#